data_AF-A0A357B1W2-F1
#
_entry.id   AF-A0A357B1W2-F1
#
_cell.length_a   1.000
_cell.length_b   1.000
_cell.length_c   1.000
_cell.angle_alpha   90.00
_cell.angle_beta   90.00
_cell.angle_gamma   90.00
#
_symmetry.space_group_name_H-M   'P 1'
#
loop_
_entity.id
_entity.type
_entity.pdbx_description
1 polymer ?
#
loop_
_entity_poly.entity_id
_entity_poly.type
_entity_poly.pdbx_seq_one_letter_code
_entity_poly.pdbx_strand_id
1 'polypeptide(L)'
;MSYLEEEKWIRLDNASKLFPSTFSPADTKVFRSVCELNEPVDPAILQKALDITLETFPLYRTVLRRGMFWYYLEYSGIKPVVTEEFQAVCAPIYLGHKRNLLFRVSYYRHRINLEVFHVLSDGTGAFLFLRALVCNYLAVRQDSGSPGIPAPFKKVSVSERMDDSFERHYTGDRLHEKRDVTRPRSGVRAYRCGGTRLPENRIALIDGAMSVKAVLEQAHSYNTTLTVFISALLVYSIGREMPVRRRGRPIVLSVPINLRQYFDSATVRNFFSTMNVPYDSRGGVPDLA
;
A
#
# COMPACT_ATOMS: atom_id res chain seq x y z
N MET A 1 -26.77 1.31 -25.61
CA MET A 1 -26.49 2.76 -25.80
C MET A 1 -25.09 3.03 -25.27
N SER A 2 -24.22 3.49 -26.16
CA SER A 2 -22.76 3.60 -26.02
C SER A 2 -22.34 4.73 -25.07
N TYR A 3 -21.76 4.37 -23.93
CA TYR A 3 -21.01 5.27 -23.03
C TYR A 3 -19.49 5.06 -23.16
N LEU A 4 -19.01 4.80 -24.38
CA LEU A 4 -17.59 4.67 -24.68
C LEU A 4 -17.28 5.76 -25.71
N GLU A 5 -16.69 6.88 -25.28
CA GLU A 5 -15.86 7.83 -26.07
C GLU A 5 -15.74 9.22 -25.41
N GLU A 6 -15.43 9.29 -24.12
CA GLU A 6 -14.66 10.44 -23.62
C GLU A 6 -13.39 9.89 -23.00
N GLU A 7 -12.23 10.32 -23.51
CA GLU A 7 -10.91 10.06 -22.92
C GLU A 7 -10.85 10.73 -21.54
N LYS A 8 -11.43 10.07 -20.55
CA LYS A 8 -11.53 10.58 -19.19
C LYS A 8 -10.18 10.36 -18.52
N TRP A 9 -9.33 11.37 -18.59
CA TRP A 9 -8.07 11.36 -17.85
C TRP A 9 -8.32 11.76 -16.39
N ILE A 10 -7.53 11.19 -15.48
CA ILE A 10 -7.60 11.43 -14.05
C ILE A 10 -6.26 12.03 -13.62
N ARG A 11 -6.33 13.22 -13.03
CA ARG A 11 -5.16 13.88 -12.43
C ARG A 11 -4.61 13.05 -11.28
N LEU A 12 -3.28 12.95 -11.17
CA LEU A 12 -2.64 12.32 -10.01
C LEU A 12 -2.82 13.18 -8.76
N ASP A 13 -3.15 12.51 -7.64
CA ASP A 13 -3.11 13.12 -6.32
C ASP A 13 -1.67 13.42 -5.88
N ASN A 14 -1.51 14.17 -4.81
CA ASN A 14 -0.20 14.66 -4.39
C ASN A 14 0.81 13.55 -4.06
N ALA A 15 0.37 12.47 -3.41
CA ALA A 15 1.25 11.33 -3.15
C ALA A 15 1.59 10.58 -4.45
N SER A 16 0.61 10.39 -5.32
CA SER A 16 0.76 9.70 -6.61
C SER A 16 1.76 10.35 -7.55
N LYS A 17 1.97 11.67 -7.47
CA LYS A 17 2.99 12.39 -8.28
C LYS A 17 4.43 11.95 -7.97
N LEU A 18 4.70 11.46 -6.75
CA LEU A 18 6.06 11.12 -6.31
C LEU A 18 6.52 9.74 -6.79
N PHE A 19 5.62 8.78 -6.96
CA PHE A 19 6.01 7.40 -7.26
C PHE A 19 6.59 7.19 -8.66
N PRO A 20 6.07 7.82 -9.74
CA PRO A 20 6.67 7.70 -11.06
C PRO A 20 8.09 8.25 -11.14
N SER A 21 8.40 9.27 -10.34
CA SER A 21 9.71 9.94 -10.33
C SER A 21 10.72 9.28 -9.39
N THR A 22 10.26 8.48 -8.42
CA THR A 22 11.11 7.77 -7.44
C THR A 22 11.20 6.27 -7.67
N PHE A 23 10.51 5.75 -8.69
CA PHE A 23 10.58 4.36 -9.10
C PHE A 23 11.98 3.98 -9.59
N SER A 24 12.44 2.78 -9.21
CA SER A 24 13.61 2.14 -9.80
C SER A 24 13.45 0.61 -9.79
N PRO A 25 14.24 -0.15 -10.55
CA PRO A 25 14.24 -1.61 -10.45
C PRO A 25 14.55 -2.14 -9.04
N ALA A 26 15.23 -1.36 -8.20
CA ALA A 26 15.53 -1.71 -6.81
C ALA A 26 14.44 -1.26 -5.81
N ASP A 27 13.57 -0.34 -6.22
CA ASP A 27 12.48 0.20 -5.42
C ASP A 27 11.27 0.37 -6.34
N THR A 28 10.55 -0.74 -6.51
CA THR A 28 9.54 -0.90 -7.55
C THR A 28 8.28 -0.08 -7.28
N LYS A 29 8.13 0.46 -6.05
CA LYS A 29 6.89 1.06 -5.54
C LYS A 29 5.67 0.15 -5.72
N VAL A 30 5.88 -1.15 -5.81
CA VAL A 30 4.82 -2.16 -5.80
C VAL A 30 4.71 -2.71 -4.39
N PHE A 31 3.49 -2.76 -3.87
CA PHE A 31 3.20 -3.47 -2.63
C PHE A 31 2.22 -4.61 -2.90
N ARG A 32 2.24 -5.62 -2.03
CA ARG A 32 1.39 -6.80 -2.11
C ARG A 32 0.46 -6.87 -0.91
N SER A 33 -0.80 -7.21 -1.17
CA SER A 33 -1.77 -7.65 -0.18
C SER A 33 -2.18 -9.09 -0.51
N VAL A 34 -2.28 -9.95 0.51
CA VAL A 34 -2.58 -11.37 0.36
C VAL A 34 -3.81 -11.74 1.17
N CYS A 35 -4.67 -12.56 0.60
CA CYS A 35 -5.75 -13.24 1.31
C CYS A 35 -5.54 -14.76 1.16
N GLU A 36 -5.43 -15.46 2.28
CA GLU A 36 -5.36 -16.91 2.31
C GLU A 36 -6.74 -17.50 2.59
N LEU A 37 -7.14 -18.48 1.79
CA LEU A 37 -8.42 -19.19 1.88
C LEU A 37 -8.23 -20.58 2.51
N ASN A 38 -9.32 -21.12 3.05
CA ASN A 38 -9.30 -22.49 3.58
C ASN A 38 -9.22 -23.55 2.47
N GLU A 39 -9.69 -23.21 1.27
CA GLU A 39 -9.72 -24.10 0.11
C GLU A 39 -8.84 -23.54 -1.01
N PRO A 40 -8.33 -24.41 -1.92
CA PRO A 40 -7.62 -23.96 -3.10
C PRO A 40 -8.42 -22.91 -3.90
N VAL A 41 -7.69 -22.01 -4.53
CA VAL A 41 -8.23 -20.97 -5.41
C VAL A 41 -8.57 -21.59 -6.76
N ASP A 42 -9.79 -21.35 -7.24
CA ASP A 42 -10.21 -21.64 -8.60
C ASP A 42 -9.93 -20.41 -9.49
N PRO A 43 -9.04 -20.50 -10.50
CA PRO A 43 -8.68 -19.37 -11.35
C PRO A 43 -9.82 -18.84 -12.20
N ALA A 44 -10.74 -19.70 -12.66
CA ALA A 44 -11.85 -19.28 -13.50
C ALA A 44 -12.88 -18.50 -12.69
N ILE A 45 -13.15 -18.93 -11.46
CA ILE A 45 -14.01 -18.19 -10.52
C ILE A 45 -13.35 -16.86 -10.12
N LEU A 46 -12.03 -16.86 -9.86
CA LEU A 46 -11.29 -15.64 -9.52
C LEU A 46 -11.30 -14.62 -10.66
N GLN A 47 -11.20 -15.06 -11.92
CA GLN A 47 -11.33 -14.17 -13.07
C GLN A 47 -12.73 -13.53 -13.13
N LYS A 48 -13.79 -14.33 -12.99
CA LYS A 48 -15.17 -13.80 -12.95
C LYS A 48 -15.36 -12.78 -11.83
N ALA A 49 -14.84 -13.07 -10.64
CA ALA A 49 -14.89 -12.17 -9.49
C ALA A 49 -14.12 -10.86 -9.73
N LEU A 50 -12.99 -10.93 -10.43
CA LEU A 50 -12.21 -9.75 -10.81
C LEU A 50 -13.00 -8.87 -11.79
N ASP A 51 -13.63 -9.46 -12.79
CA ASP A 51 -14.43 -8.73 -13.79
C ASP A 51 -15.57 -7.95 -13.12
N ILE A 52 -16.30 -8.58 -12.19
CA ILE A 52 -17.35 -7.95 -11.38
C ILE A 52 -16.77 -6.83 -10.50
N THR A 53 -15.65 -7.08 -9.81
CA THR A 53 -15.03 -6.10 -8.91
C THR A 53 -14.65 -4.82 -9.66
N LEU A 54 -14.16 -4.94 -10.89
CA LEU A 54 -13.73 -3.79 -11.69
C LEU A 54 -14.87 -2.84 -12.08
N GLU A 55 -16.13 -3.31 -12.07
CA GLU A 55 -17.29 -2.43 -12.27
C GLU A 55 -17.44 -1.42 -11.13
N THR A 56 -17.04 -1.81 -9.92
CA THR A 56 -17.10 -0.97 -8.72
C THR A 56 -15.84 -0.11 -8.55
N PHE A 57 -14.70 -0.56 -9.08
CA PHE A 57 -13.39 0.08 -8.91
C PHE A 57 -12.79 0.51 -10.26
N PRO A 58 -13.35 1.53 -10.91
CA PRO A 58 -12.94 1.94 -12.25
C PRO A 58 -11.47 2.41 -12.31
N LEU A 59 -10.91 2.93 -11.20
CA LEU A 59 -9.49 3.30 -11.08
C LEU A 59 -8.54 2.19 -11.54
N TYR A 60 -8.89 0.94 -11.28
CA TYR A 60 -8.06 -0.22 -11.63
C TYR A 60 -8.08 -0.52 -13.13
N ARG A 61 -8.92 0.15 -13.94
CA ARG A 61 -8.90 0.08 -15.41
C ARG A 61 -7.97 1.12 -16.05
N THR A 62 -7.19 1.85 -15.26
CA THR A 62 -6.33 2.93 -15.74
C THR A 62 -4.88 2.50 -15.98
N VAL A 63 -4.21 3.24 -16.88
CA VAL A 63 -2.78 3.15 -17.15
C VAL A 63 -2.11 4.48 -16.83
N LEU A 64 -0.81 4.44 -16.53
CA LEU A 64 -0.03 5.66 -16.33
C LEU A 64 0.44 6.22 -17.67
N ARG A 65 0.15 7.51 -17.91
CA ARG A 65 0.60 8.27 -19.07
C ARG A 65 1.51 9.41 -18.64
N ARG A 66 2.39 9.83 -19.56
CA ARG A 66 3.35 10.91 -19.36
C ARG A 66 3.09 11.99 -20.40
N GLY A 67 2.75 13.19 -19.94
CA GLY A 67 2.82 14.43 -20.73
C GLY A 67 4.23 15.01 -20.70
N MET A 68 4.43 16.20 -21.27
CA MET A 68 5.78 16.81 -21.33
C MET A 68 6.39 17.04 -19.94
N PHE A 69 5.58 17.45 -18.96
CA PHE A 69 6.06 17.80 -17.61
C PHE A 69 5.30 17.11 -16.46
N TRP A 70 4.34 16.23 -16.76
CA TRP A 70 3.51 15.60 -15.72
C TRP A 70 3.11 14.17 -16.09
N TYR A 71 2.64 13.43 -15.08
CA TYR A 71 2.00 12.14 -15.23
C TYR A 71 0.50 12.26 -14.97
N TYR A 72 -0.29 11.41 -15.62
CA TYR A 72 -1.74 11.32 -15.43
C TYR A 72 -2.21 9.89 -15.64
N LEU A 73 -3.38 9.55 -15.07
CA LEU A 73 -4.02 8.27 -15.30
C LEU A 73 -5.01 8.40 -16.45
N GLU A 74 -5.09 7.37 -17.28
CA GLU A 74 -5.99 7.32 -18.43
C GLU A 74 -6.72 5.99 -18.41
N TYR A 75 -8.04 6.00 -18.61
CA TYR A 75 -8.79 4.75 -18.76
C TYR A 75 -8.28 3.97 -19.97
N SER A 76 -8.21 2.65 -19.81
CA SER A 76 -7.80 1.75 -20.87
C SER A 76 -8.82 0.64 -21.05
N GLY A 77 -8.92 0.13 -22.28
CA GLY A 77 -9.67 -1.09 -22.58
C GLY A 77 -8.91 -2.37 -22.23
N ILE A 78 -7.75 -2.27 -21.56
CA ILE A 78 -6.94 -3.43 -21.20
C ILE A 78 -7.70 -4.22 -20.13
N LYS A 79 -7.97 -5.49 -20.41
CA LYS A 79 -8.61 -6.40 -19.45
C LYS A 79 -7.53 -7.07 -18.60
N PRO A 80 -7.62 -7.01 -17.25
CA PRO A 80 -6.70 -7.73 -16.40
C PRO A 80 -6.99 -9.22 -16.46
N VAL A 81 -5.92 -10.02 -16.41
CA VAL A 81 -5.98 -11.47 -16.46
C VAL A 81 -5.40 -12.01 -15.15
N VAL A 82 -6.16 -12.88 -14.49
CA VAL A 82 -5.71 -13.64 -13.33
C VAL A 82 -4.68 -14.66 -13.80
N THR A 83 -3.54 -14.70 -13.10
CA THR A 83 -2.43 -15.60 -13.43
C THR A 83 -1.99 -16.39 -12.21
N GLU A 84 -1.49 -17.61 -12.40
CA GLU A 84 -0.77 -18.29 -11.31
C GLU A 84 0.49 -17.50 -10.98
N GLU A 85 0.87 -17.45 -9.71
CA GLU A 85 2.06 -16.72 -9.27
C GLU A 85 3.36 -17.35 -9.84
N PHE A 86 4.07 -16.60 -10.67
CA PHE A 86 5.37 -17.02 -11.25
C PHE A 86 6.49 -15.98 -11.10
N GLN A 87 6.17 -14.75 -10.68
CA GLN A 87 7.12 -13.65 -10.58
C GLN A 87 7.65 -13.49 -9.15
N ALA A 88 8.81 -12.83 -9.00
CA ALA A 88 9.28 -12.42 -7.69
C ALA A 88 8.27 -11.47 -7.01
N VAL A 89 8.16 -11.57 -5.68
CA VAL A 89 7.27 -10.72 -4.88
C VAL A 89 7.58 -9.25 -5.14
N CYS A 90 6.53 -8.46 -5.43
CA CYS A 90 6.60 -7.06 -5.79
C CYS A 90 7.51 -6.74 -6.99
N ALA A 91 7.65 -7.69 -7.93
CA ALA A 91 8.34 -7.43 -9.20
C ALA A 91 7.75 -6.19 -9.91
N PRO A 92 8.55 -5.41 -10.64
CA PRO A 92 8.09 -4.16 -11.27
C PRO A 92 6.82 -4.36 -12.11
N ILE A 93 5.79 -3.57 -11.83
CA ILE A 93 4.59 -3.48 -12.67
C ILE A 93 4.77 -2.38 -13.70
N TYR A 94 5.21 -1.20 -13.26
CA TYR A 94 5.49 -0.08 -14.16
C TYR A 94 6.90 -0.19 -14.73
N LEU A 95 7.03 -0.12 -16.06
CA LEU A 95 8.32 -0.18 -16.75
C LEU A 95 8.67 1.12 -17.49
N GLY A 96 7.93 2.21 -17.27
CA GLY A 96 8.18 3.50 -17.93
C GLY A 96 7.62 3.60 -19.35
N HIS A 97 7.99 2.64 -20.20
CA HIS A 97 7.71 2.65 -21.64
C HIS A 97 6.51 1.78 -22.05
N LYS A 98 6.06 0.87 -21.17
CA LYS A 98 4.92 -0.01 -21.46
C LYS A 98 3.61 0.62 -20.97
N ARG A 99 2.59 0.50 -21.81
CA ARG A 99 1.20 0.81 -21.44
C ARG A 99 0.57 -0.45 -20.86
N ASN A 100 0.59 -0.57 -19.54
CA ASN A 100 0.00 -1.68 -18.81
C ASN A 100 -0.81 -1.20 -17.61
N LEU A 101 -1.72 -2.04 -17.15
CA LEU A 101 -2.44 -1.81 -15.91
C LEU A 101 -1.45 -1.74 -14.75
N LEU A 102 -1.77 -0.89 -13.79
CA LEU A 102 -0.90 -0.57 -12.65
C LEU A 102 -1.13 -1.49 -11.44
N PHE A 103 -1.74 -2.65 -11.68
CA PHE A 103 -1.95 -3.70 -10.69
C PHE A 103 -1.92 -5.07 -11.38
N ARG A 104 -1.79 -6.13 -10.59
CA ARG A 104 -2.03 -7.51 -11.04
C ARG A 104 -2.67 -8.32 -9.93
N VAL A 105 -3.50 -9.28 -10.34
CA VAL A 105 -4.08 -10.30 -9.46
C VAL A 105 -3.46 -11.63 -9.85
N SER A 106 -2.86 -12.30 -8.87
CA SER A 106 -2.36 -13.66 -9.05
C SER A 106 -2.87 -14.57 -7.96
N TYR A 107 -2.72 -15.87 -8.15
CA TYR A 107 -3.04 -16.86 -7.12
C TYR A 107 -1.93 -17.89 -6.98
N TYR A 108 -1.83 -18.47 -5.80
CA TYR A 108 -0.95 -19.62 -5.56
C TYR A 108 -1.57 -20.51 -4.50
N ARG A 109 -1.94 -21.74 -4.89
CA ARG A 109 -2.63 -22.70 -4.03
C ARG A 109 -3.88 -22.09 -3.39
N HIS A 110 -3.78 -21.66 -2.13
CA HIS A 110 -4.88 -21.13 -1.32
C HIS A 110 -4.85 -19.58 -1.23
N ARG A 111 -3.86 -18.93 -1.85
CA ARG A 111 -3.62 -17.49 -1.72
C ARG A 111 -4.13 -16.74 -2.94
N ILE A 112 -4.88 -15.67 -2.70
CA ILE A 112 -5.18 -14.62 -3.67
C ILE A 112 -4.24 -13.46 -3.36
N ASN A 113 -3.41 -13.10 -4.35
CA ASN A 113 -2.45 -12.01 -4.25
C ASN A 113 -2.94 -10.81 -5.08
N LEU A 114 -2.92 -9.64 -4.47
CA LEU A 114 -3.09 -8.36 -5.15
C LEU A 114 -1.78 -7.59 -5.05
N GLU A 115 -1.20 -7.23 -6.19
CA GLU A 115 -0.03 -6.35 -6.24
C GLU A 115 -0.38 -5.06 -6.98
N VAL A 116 -0.05 -3.93 -6.36
CA VAL A 116 -0.47 -2.59 -6.82
C VAL A 116 0.75 -1.68 -6.90
N PHE A 117 0.91 -0.99 -8.03
CA PHE A 117 1.84 0.12 -8.13
C PHE A 117 1.25 1.33 -7.40
N HIS A 118 2.02 1.91 -6.47
CA HIS A 118 1.53 2.85 -5.46
C HIS A 118 0.88 4.13 -6.03
N VAL A 119 1.02 4.41 -7.34
CA VAL A 119 0.28 5.46 -8.04
C VAL A 119 -1.24 5.26 -8.02
N LEU A 120 -1.74 4.02 -8.00
CA LEU A 120 -3.18 3.80 -7.98
C LEU A 120 -3.79 4.07 -6.61
N SER A 121 -3.18 3.53 -5.56
CA SER A 121 -3.86 3.42 -4.26
C SER A 121 -2.84 3.24 -3.13
N ASP A 122 -3.25 3.62 -1.93
CA ASP A 122 -2.54 3.28 -0.70
C ASP A 122 -3.00 1.91 -0.14
N GLY A 123 -2.44 1.51 0.99
CA GLY A 123 -2.81 0.25 1.64
C GLY A 123 -4.31 0.14 1.98
N THR A 124 -4.96 1.26 2.30
CA THR A 124 -6.41 1.24 2.61
C THR A 124 -7.20 0.98 1.35
N GLY A 125 -7.01 1.78 0.29
CA GLY A 125 -7.77 1.62 -0.95
C GLY A 125 -7.54 0.27 -1.63
N ALA A 126 -6.32 -0.25 -1.61
CA ALA A 126 -6.01 -1.60 -2.11
C ALA A 126 -6.65 -2.70 -1.26
N PHE A 127 -6.69 -2.55 0.07
CA PHE A 127 -7.39 -3.49 0.93
C PHE A 127 -8.91 -3.52 0.65
N LEU A 128 -9.51 -2.36 0.38
CA LEU A 128 -10.93 -2.28 0.00
C LEU A 128 -11.19 -3.02 -1.32
N PHE A 129 -10.32 -2.86 -2.32
CA PHE A 129 -10.39 -3.62 -3.58
C PHE A 129 -10.26 -5.12 -3.34
N LEU A 130 -9.23 -5.56 -2.59
CA LEU A 130 -9.00 -6.98 -2.29
C LEU A 130 -10.20 -7.60 -1.56
N ARG A 131 -10.77 -6.88 -0.58
CA ARG A 131 -11.96 -7.33 0.15
C ARG A 131 -13.14 -7.53 -0.79
N ALA A 132 -13.41 -6.58 -1.69
CA ALA A 132 -14.48 -6.71 -2.67
C ALA A 132 -14.24 -7.90 -3.63
N LEU A 133 -13.00 -8.08 -4.09
CA LEU A 133 -12.59 -9.21 -4.92
C LEU A 133 -12.86 -10.55 -4.22
N VAL A 134 -12.44 -10.69 -2.96
CA VAL A 134 -12.64 -11.92 -2.19
C VAL A 134 -14.13 -12.17 -1.90
N CYS A 135 -14.89 -11.13 -1.56
CA CYS A 135 -16.33 -11.27 -1.36
C CYS A 135 -17.05 -11.73 -2.65
N ASN A 136 -16.71 -11.14 -3.80
CA ASN A 136 -17.25 -11.56 -5.10
C ASN A 136 -16.82 -12.99 -5.46
N TYR A 137 -15.58 -13.38 -5.16
CA TYR A 137 -15.08 -14.73 -5.37
C TYR A 137 -15.89 -15.77 -4.58
N LEU A 138 -16.11 -15.52 -3.28
CA LEU A 138 -16.89 -16.41 -2.43
C LEU A 138 -18.36 -16.48 -2.86
N ALA A 139 -18.95 -15.35 -3.28
CA ALA A 139 -20.32 -15.32 -3.78
C ALA A 139 -20.50 -16.12 -5.08
N VAL A 140 -19.59 -15.97 -6.04
CA VAL A 140 -19.63 -16.76 -7.29
C VAL A 140 -19.39 -18.24 -7.00
N ARG A 141 -18.49 -18.58 -6.08
CA ARG A 141 -18.20 -19.98 -5.71
C ARG A 141 -19.38 -20.68 -5.05
N GLN A 142 -20.19 -19.96 -4.27
CA GLN A 142 -21.35 -20.51 -3.55
C GLN A 142 -22.64 -20.49 -4.37
N ASP A 143 -22.60 -20.01 -5.62
CA ASP A 143 -23.78 -19.77 -6.48
C ASP A 143 -24.89 -18.95 -5.78
N SER A 144 -24.51 -18.11 -4.81
CA SER A 144 -25.44 -17.39 -3.96
C SER A 144 -26.01 -16.12 -4.62
N GLY A 145 -25.73 -15.91 -5.91
CA GLY A 145 -26.36 -14.94 -6.81
C GLY A 145 -26.23 -13.46 -6.43
N SER A 146 -25.59 -13.14 -5.30
CA SER A 146 -25.53 -11.80 -4.76
C SER A 146 -24.08 -11.30 -4.75
N PRO A 147 -23.68 -10.44 -5.72
CA PRO A 147 -22.35 -9.85 -5.72
C PRO A 147 -22.12 -9.07 -4.43
N GLY A 148 -21.09 -9.49 -3.70
CA GLY A 148 -20.76 -8.99 -2.39
C GLY A 148 -19.98 -7.69 -2.48
N ILE A 149 -20.63 -6.59 -2.90
CA ILE A 149 -20.19 -5.26 -2.47
C ILE A 149 -20.47 -5.22 -0.96
N PRO A 150 -19.45 -5.21 -0.08
CA PRO A 150 -19.73 -5.24 1.35
C PRO A 150 -20.60 -4.02 1.73
N ALA A 151 -21.52 -4.17 2.67
CA ALA A 151 -22.51 -3.13 3.02
C ALA A 151 -21.96 -1.69 3.20
N PRO A 152 -20.74 -1.46 3.73
CA PRO A 152 -20.16 -0.11 3.82
C PRO A 152 -19.94 0.57 2.46
N PHE A 153 -19.80 -0.20 1.37
CA PHE A 153 -19.44 0.30 0.04
C PHE A 153 -20.63 0.60 -0.88
N LYS A 154 -21.86 0.21 -0.47
CA LYS A 154 -23.09 0.60 -1.18
C LYS A 154 -23.50 2.04 -0.89
N LYS A 155 -23.04 2.62 0.24
CA LYS A 155 -23.45 3.96 0.69
C LYS A 155 -22.60 5.10 0.13
N VAL A 156 -21.43 4.81 -0.42
CA VAL A 156 -20.48 5.82 -0.94
C VAL A 156 -20.53 5.84 -2.46
N SER A 157 -20.69 7.02 -3.05
CA SER A 157 -20.75 7.18 -4.50
C SER A 157 -19.41 6.82 -5.18
N VAL A 158 -19.44 6.43 -6.46
CA VAL A 158 -18.21 6.19 -7.24
C VAL A 158 -17.35 7.45 -7.32
N SER A 159 -17.96 8.63 -7.47
CA SER A 159 -17.24 9.92 -7.49
C SER A 159 -16.51 10.19 -6.17
N GLU A 160 -17.16 9.94 -5.04
CA GLU A 160 -16.58 10.17 -3.71
C GLU A 160 -15.43 9.20 -3.40
N ARG A 161 -15.50 7.96 -3.91
CA ARG A 161 -14.37 7.02 -3.84
C ARG A 161 -13.16 7.48 -4.67
N MET A 162 -13.38 8.27 -5.72
CA MET A 162 -12.34 8.73 -6.64
C MET A 162 -11.79 10.12 -6.30
N ASP A 163 -12.30 10.73 -5.24
CA ASP A 163 -12.00 12.11 -4.83
C ASP A 163 -10.51 12.27 -4.47
N ASP A 164 -9.91 13.41 -4.86
CA ASP A 164 -8.58 13.80 -4.40
C ASP A 164 -8.72 14.47 -3.04
N SER A 165 -8.67 13.64 -1.99
CA SER A 165 -8.83 14.11 -0.61
C SER A 165 -7.72 15.04 -0.14
N PHE A 166 -6.55 15.06 -0.82
CA PHE A 166 -5.56 16.09 -0.52
C PHE A 166 -6.03 17.46 -0.97
N GLU A 167 -6.60 17.58 -2.17
CA GLU A 167 -7.13 18.85 -2.70
C GLU A 167 -8.35 19.33 -1.89
N ARG A 168 -9.26 18.42 -1.53
CA ARG A 168 -10.47 18.74 -0.75
C ARG A 168 -10.19 19.28 0.64
N HIS A 169 -9.21 18.71 1.34
CA HIS A 169 -8.85 19.10 2.70
C HIS A 169 -7.72 20.14 2.75
N TYR A 170 -7.27 20.63 1.59
CA TYR A 170 -6.26 21.68 1.50
C TYR A 170 -6.89 23.05 1.80
N THR A 171 -6.75 23.52 3.03
CA THR A 171 -7.12 24.90 3.42
C THR A 171 -6.02 25.85 2.95
N GLY A 172 -6.09 26.29 1.70
CA GLY A 172 -5.01 26.99 1.00
C GLY A 172 -4.48 28.32 1.56
N ASP A 173 -4.88 28.78 2.75
CA ASP A 173 -4.66 30.17 3.19
C ASP A 173 -4.37 30.42 4.69
N ARG A 174 -3.97 29.42 5.51
CA ARG A 174 -3.79 29.67 6.97
C ARG A 174 -2.45 29.32 7.61
N LEU A 175 -1.41 29.03 6.84
CA LEU A 175 -0.06 28.79 7.40
C LEU A 175 1.05 29.43 6.55
N HIS A 176 0.90 30.73 6.25
CA HIS A 176 2.04 31.59 5.91
C HIS A 176 2.55 32.38 7.13
N GLU A 177 2.25 31.94 8.35
CA GLU A 177 3.24 32.17 9.39
C GLU A 177 4.46 31.36 8.98
N LYS A 178 5.56 32.06 8.69
CA LYS A 178 6.90 31.50 8.65
C LYS A 178 7.16 30.85 10.01
N ARG A 179 6.58 29.68 10.27
CA ARG A 179 7.23 28.72 11.13
C ARG A 179 8.56 28.55 10.46
N ASP A 180 9.61 28.92 11.19
CA ASP A 180 10.92 28.38 10.97
C ASP A 180 10.69 26.86 10.90
N VAL A 181 10.45 26.35 9.69
CA VAL A 181 10.54 24.94 9.39
C VAL A 181 12.02 24.75 9.52
N THR A 182 12.44 24.60 10.78
CA THR A 182 13.82 24.48 11.20
C THR A 182 14.47 23.63 10.14
N ARG A 183 15.41 24.23 9.40
CA ARG A 183 16.22 23.56 8.39
C ARG A 183 16.38 22.11 8.84
N PRO A 184 16.03 21.09 8.03
CA PRO A 184 16.03 19.70 8.47
C PRO A 184 17.31 19.50 9.26
N ARG A 185 17.19 19.28 10.58
CA ARG A 185 18.34 19.38 11.51
C ARG A 185 19.47 18.57 10.89
N SER A 186 20.47 19.26 10.34
CA SER A 186 21.65 18.63 9.83
C SER A 186 22.34 17.99 11.03
N GLY A 187 22.54 16.67 10.97
CA GLY A 187 23.16 15.87 12.04
C GLY A 187 22.08 15.16 12.87
N VAL A 188 21.80 13.87 12.66
CA VAL A 188 22.73 12.74 12.65
C VAL A 188 22.27 11.71 11.60
N ARG A 189 23.21 11.08 10.89
CA ARG A 189 22.89 10.02 9.91
C ARG A 189 22.30 8.80 10.63
N ALA A 190 21.04 8.48 10.36
CA ALA A 190 20.38 7.29 10.88
C ALA A 190 21.17 6.01 10.58
N TYR A 191 21.08 5.03 11.48
CA TYR A 191 21.62 3.71 11.24
C TYR A 191 20.93 3.08 10.03
N ARG A 192 21.72 2.49 9.14
CA ARG A 192 21.23 1.74 7.98
C ARG A 192 21.62 0.28 8.19
N CYS A 193 20.63 -0.60 8.28
CA CYS A 193 20.84 -2.04 8.34
C CYS A 193 21.64 -2.47 7.10
N GLY A 194 22.73 -3.19 7.33
CA GLY A 194 23.49 -3.84 6.27
C GLY A 194 22.93 -5.24 5.98
N GLY A 195 23.47 -5.89 4.97
CA GLY A 195 23.11 -7.26 4.63
C GLY A 195 23.50 -7.61 3.19
N THR A 196 23.36 -8.90 2.87
CA THR A 196 23.58 -9.41 1.51
C THR A 196 22.42 -8.98 0.62
N ARG A 197 22.73 -8.37 -0.53
CA ARG A 197 21.72 -8.04 -1.54
C ARG A 197 21.42 -9.28 -2.38
N LEU A 198 20.15 -9.54 -2.64
CA LEU A 198 19.77 -10.59 -3.58
C LEU A 198 20.06 -10.17 -5.02
N PRO A 199 20.40 -11.12 -5.91
CA PRO A 199 20.49 -10.86 -7.34
C PRO A 199 19.19 -10.25 -7.88
N GLU A 200 19.32 -9.46 -8.95
CA GLU A 200 18.18 -8.85 -9.67
C GLU A 200 17.30 -7.93 -8.80
N ASN A 201 17.85 -7.41 -7.70
CA ASN A 201 17.13 -6.58 -6.72
C ASN A 201 15.87 -7.24 -6.15
N ARG A 202 15.86 -8.57 -6.04
CA ARG A 202 14.71 -9.29 -5.48
C ARG A 202 14.52 -8.99 -3.99
N ILE A 203 13.27 -9.00 -3.56
CA ILE A 203 12.90 -8.89 -2.14
C ILE A 203 13.04 -10.27 -1.49
N ALA A 204 13.75 -10.33 -0.36
CA ALA A 204 13.73 -11.49 0.53
C ALA A 204 12.46 -11.41 1.39
N LEU A 205 11.62 -12.44 1.33
CA LEU A 205 10.42 -12.54 2.16
C LEU A 205 10.63 -13.57 3.25
N ILE A 206 10.47 -13.14 4.51
CA ILE A 206 10.36 -14.02 5.67
C ILE A 206 8.92 -13.89 6.16
N ASP A 207 8.18 -14.99 6.14
CA ASP A 207 6.78 -15.06 6.55
C ASP A 207 6.67 -15.78 7.90
N GLY A 208 5.78 -15.29 8.76
CA GLY A 208 5.58 -15.80 10.11
C GLY A 208 4.21 -15.39 10.63
N ALA A 209 3.49 -16.34 11.23
CA ALA A 209 2.15 -16.12 11.75
C ALA A 209 2.14 -16.17 13.28
N MET A 210 1.32 -15.32 13.89
CA MET A 210 1.11 -15.27 15.34
C MET A 210 -0.35 -14.94 15.65
N SER A 211 -0.85 -15.42 16.80
CA SER A 211 -2.19 -15.10 17.26
C SER A 211 -2.30 -13.61 17.59
N VAL A 212 -3.18 -12.90 16.87
CA VAL A 212 -3.44 -11.46 17.13
C VAL A 212 -3.85 -11.22 18.58
N LYS A 213 -4.65 -12.14 19.16
CA LYS A 213 -5.06 -12.06 20.57
C LYS A 213 -3.86 -12.05 21.51
N ALA A 214 -2.93 -13.00 21.33
CA ALA A 214 -1.75 -13.11 22.19
C ALA A 214 -0.84 -11.88 22.07
N VAL A 215 -0.67 -11.33 20.87
CA VAL A 215 0.16 -10.13 20.65
C VAL A 215 -0.48 -8.89 21.25
N LEU A 216 -1.80 -8.75 21.15
CA LEU A 216 -2.54 -7.64 21.78
C LEU A 216 -2.46 -7.72 23.30
N GLU A 217 -2.60 -8.91 23.89
CA GLU A 217 -2.44 -9.13 25.33
C GLU A 217 -1.04 -8.68 25.80
N GLN A 218 0.01 -9.03 25.05
CA GLN A 218 1.38 -8.56 25.32
C GLN A 218 1.52 -7.04 25.17
N ALA A 219 1.00 -6.44 24.09
CA ALA A 219 1.07 -4.99 23.93
C ALA A 219 0.39 -4.25 25.10
N HIS A 220 -0.76 -4.77 25.55
CA HIS A 220 -1.52 -4.23 26.67
C HIS A 220 -0.85 -4.45 28.03
N SER A 221 -0.08 -5.53 28.24
CA SER A 221 0.67 -5.72 29.49
C SER A 221 1.74 -4.65 29.70
N TYR A 222 2.21 -4.01 28.62
CA TYR A 222 3.10 -2.84 28.66
C TYR A 222 2.34 -1.49 28.58
N ASN A 223 1.00 -1.47 28.65
CA ASN A 223 0.17 -0.28 28.47
C ASN A 223 0.41 0.45 27.13
N THR A 224 0.60 -0.31 26.06
CA THR A 224 0.87 0.24 24.72
C THR A 224 -0.13 -0.24 23.68
N THR A 225 -0.16 0.41 22.52
CA THR A 225 -0.88 -0.10 21.34
C THR A 225 -0.02 -1.10 20.58
N LEU A 226 -0.65 -1.93 19.75
CA LEU A 226 0.05 -2.89 18.90
C LEU A 226 1.16 -2.26 18.07
N THR A 227 0.89 -1.11 17.43
CA THR A 227 1.88 -0.41 16.59
C THR A 227 3.07 0.06 17.40
N VAL A 228 2.85 0.60 18.61
CA VAL A 228 3.93 1.06 19.50
C VAL A 228 4.76 -0.14 19.96
N PHE A 229 4.10 -1.22 20.39
CA PHE A 229 4.75 -2.44 20.86
C PHE A 229 5.66 -3.06 19.77
N ILE A 230 5.12 -3.30 18.58
CA ILE A 230 5.91 -3.88 17.47
C ILE A 230 7.01 -2.94 17.00
N SER A 231 6.77 -1.62 16.97
CA SER A 231 7.81 -0.64 16.63
C SER A 231 8.95 -0.66 17.64
N ALA A 232 8.64 -0.78 18.93
CA ALA A 232 9.64 -0.89 19.99
C ALA A 232 10.46 -2.19 19.86
N LEU A 233 9.81 -3.32 19.58
CA LEU A 233 10.50 -4.59 19.32
C LEU A 233 11.40 -4.54 18.08
N LEU A 234 10.98 -3.83 17.03
CA LEU A 234 11.80 -3.62 15.84
C LEU A 234 13.02 -2.77 16.15
N VAL A 235 12.86 -1.67 16.89
CA VAL A 235 13.98 -0.86 17.38
C VAL A 235 14.93 -1.70 18.23
N TYR A 236 14.38 -2.50 19.14
CA TYR A 236 15.15 -3.39 20.00
C TYR A 236 16.00 -4.36 19.18
N SER A 237 15.36 -5.05 18.24
CA SER A 237 16.01 -6.03 17.36
C SER A 237 17.12 -5.40 16.52
N ILE A 238 16.86 -4.22 15.92
CA ILE A 238 17.87 -3.48 15.16
C ILE A 238 19.06 -3.13 16.05
N GLY A 239 18.81 -2.60 17.24
CA GLY A 239 19.90 -2.17 18.13
C GLY A 239 20.69 -3.32 18.76
N ARG A 240 20.09 -4.50 18.94
CA ARG A 240 20.81 -5.74 19.33
C ARG A 240 21.78 -6.19 18.23
N GLU A 241 21.37 -6.10 16.97
CA GLU A 241 22.17 -6.45 15.79
C GLU A 241 23.16 -5.35 15.36
N MET A 242 23.12 -4.16 15.97
CA MET A 242 24.01 -3.06 15.60
C MET A 242 25.47 -3.36 15.98
N PRO A 243 26.41 -3.29 15.00
CA PRO A 243 27.84 -3.42 15.29
C PRO A 243 28.28 -2.35 16.29
N VAL A 244 29.16 -2.71 17.23
CA VAL A 244 29.65 -1.80 18.29
C VAL A 244 30.14 -0.46 17.73
N ARG A 245 30.86 -0.48 16.61
CA ARG A 245 31.38 0.72 15.92
C ARG A 245 30.30 1.67 15.37
N ARG A 246 29.05 1.22 15.27
CA ARG A 246 27.91 1.99 14.75
C ARG A 246 26.89 2.35 15.84
N ARG A 247 27.09 1.88 17.09
CA ARG A 247 26.32 2.32 18.26
C ARG A 247 26.52 3.84 18.43
N GLY A 248 25.42 4.58 18.65
CA GLY A 248 25.42 6.04 18.65
C GLY A 248 24.85 6.70 17.39
N ARG A 249 24.51 5.93 16.35
CA ARG A 249 23.62 6.40 15.28
C ARG A 249 22.16 6.17 15.66
N PRO A 250 21.26 7.14 15.47
CA PRO A 250 19.86 6.95 15.83
C PRO A 250 19.21 5.89 14.93
N ILE A 251 18.32 5.10 15.50
CA ILE A 251 17.40 4.24 14.74
C ILE A 251 16.18 5.11 14.44
N VAL A 252 15.77 5.24 13.19
CA VAL A 252 14.62 6.07 12.82
C VAL A 252 13.63 5.20 12.06
N LEU A 253 12.47 4.99 12.65
CA LEU A 253 11.36 4.30 12.00
C LEU A 253 10.47 5.32 11.27
N SER A 254 10.06 5.01 10.04
CA SER A 254 9.07 5.77 9.31
C SER A 254 7.73 5.03 9.37
N VAL A 255 6.77 5.58 10.08
CA VAL A 255 5.46 4.95 10.34
C VAL A 255 4.41 5.63 9.47
N PRO A 256 3.72 4.91 8.56
CA PRO A 256 2.64 5.48 7.77
C PRO A 256 1.40 5.71 8.65
N ILE A 257 0.72 6.83 8.41
CA ILE A 257 -0.49 7.25 9.13
C ILE A 257 -1.62 7.38 8.11
N ASN A 258 -2.74 6.70 8.37
CA ASN A 258 -3.96 6.83 7.56
C ASN A 258 -4.66 8.15 7.90
N LEU A 259 -4.72 9.08 6.95
CA LEU A 259 -5.32 10.40 7.17
C LEU A 259 -6.85 10.35 7.28
N ARG A 260 -7.49 9.27 6.80
CA ARG A 260 -8.95 9.08 6.89
C ARG A 260 -9.48 9.00 8.32
N GLN A 261 -8.61 8.76 9.31
CA GLN A 261 -9.00 8.79 10.72
C GLN A 261 -9.17 10.22 11.26
N TYR A 262 -8.61 11.20 10.56
CA TYR A 262 -8.59 12.61 10.96
C TYR A 262 -9.43 13.49 10.04
N PHE A 263 -9.65 13.05 8.80
CA PHE A 263 -10.40 13.77 7.79
C PHE A 263 -11.50 12.87 7.23
N ASP A 264 -12.71 13.42 7.13
CA ASP A 264 -13.84 12.72 6.52
C ASP A 264 -13.55 12.47 5.03
N SER A 265 -13.22 11.23 4.70
CA SER A 265 -12.86 10.81 3.35
C SER A 265 -13.10 9.31 3.15
N ALA A 266 -13.83 8.99 2.08
CA ALA A 266 -14.03 7.63 1.60
C ALA A 266 -13.19 7.31 0.35
N THR A 267 -12.15 8.11 0.05
CA THR A 267 -11.34 7.92 -1.15
C THR A 267 -10.61 6.57 -1.13
N VAL A 268 -10.54 5.92 -2.28
CA VAL A 268 -9.72 4.71 -2.50
C VAL A 268 -8.35 5.03 -3.11
N ARG A 269 -8.05 6.32 -3.33
CA ARG A 269 -6.75 6.82 -3.80
C ARG A 269 -5.75 6.92 -2.64
N ASN A 270 -4.54 7.40 -2.90
CA ASN A 270 -3.59 7.65 -1.83
C ASN A 270 -4.07 8.78 -0.91
N PHE A 271 -4.15 8.51 0.40
CA PHE A 271 -4.44 9.52 1.41
C PHE A 271 -3.83 9.15 2.77
N PHE A 272 -2.51 9.26 2.82
CA PHE A 272 -1.69 8.92 3.98
C PHE A 272 -0.57 9.94 4.19
N SER A 273 0.01 9.95 5.38
CA SER A 273 1.24 10.69 5.70
C SER A 273 2.25 9.76 6.38
N THR A 274 3.47 10.23 6.62
CA THR A 274 4.52 9.46 7.30
C THR A 274 5.05 10.24 8.49
N MET A 275 5.16 9.58 9.64
CA MET A 275 5.81 10.12 10.84
C MET A 275 7.15 9.43 11.07
N ASN A 276 8.20 10.22 11.32
CA ASN A 276 9.50 9.69 11.69
C ASN A 276 9.61 9.60 13.22
N VAL A 277 9.91 8.41 13.74
CA VAL A 277 10.08 8.11 15.16
C VAL A 277 11.56 7.81 15.41
N PRO A 278 12.35 8.77 15.92
CA PRO A 278 13.75 8.55 16.24
C PRO A 278 13.92 7.89 17.61
N TYR A 279 14.85 6.94 17.70
CA TYR A 279 15.36 6.33 18.92
C TYR A 279 16.87 6.55 19.02
N ASP A 280 17.31 7.04 20.17
CA ASP A 280 18.72 7.28 20.45
C ASP A 280 19.40 6.02 20.99
N SER A 281 20.32 5.46 20.19
CA SER A 281 21.05 4.23 20.54
C SER A 281 22.32 4.47 21.36
N ARG A 282 22.64 5.72 21.75
CA ARG A 282 23.88 6.05 22.50
C ARG A 282 23.99 5.32 23.84
N GLY A 283 22.86 5.02 24.49
CA GLY A 283 22.81 4.24 25.73
C GLY A 283 22.81 2.72 25.54
N GLY A 284 22.94 2.23 24.30
CA GLY A 284 22.58 0.85 23.96
C GLY A 284 21.07 0.63 23.97
N VAL A 285 20.64 -0.59 23.65
CA VAL A 285 19.25 -1.00 23.82
C VAL A 285 19.15 -1.78 25.13
N PRO A 286 18.24 -1.42 26.06
CA PRO A 286 18.03 -2.18 27.29
C PRO A 286 17.63 -3.63 26.97
N ASP A 287 18.06 -4.58 27.80
CA ASP A 287 17.55 -5.96 27.70
C ASP A 287 16.05 -6.00 28.02
N LEU A 288 15.32 -6.91 27.36
CA LEU A 288 13.91 -7.16 27.68
C LEU A 288 13.84 -7.80 29.07
N ALA A 289 13.05 -7.19 29.96
CA ALA A 289 12.74 -7.73 31.28
C ALA A 289 11.77 -8.90 31.20
#